data_AF-A0A6J2QC65-F1
#
_entry.id   AF-A0A6J2QC65-F1
#
_cell.length_a   1.000
_cell.length_b   1.000
_cell.length_c   1.000
_cell.angle_alpha   90.00
_cell.angle_beta   90.00
_cell.angle_gamma   90.00
#
_symmetry.space_group_name_H-M   'P 1'
#
loop_
_entity.id
_entity.type
_entity.pdbx_description
1 polymer ?
#
loop_
_entity_poly.entity_id
_entity_poly.type
_entity_poly.pdbx_seq_one_letter_code
_entity_poly.pdbx_strand_id
1 'polypeptide(L)'
;MEDFWTFALWALKTWLYLIICLIMIPAMFGFSLGISETYMTILVKTLEWATLNIQKVYAEERTLTASPSNGLIEREDGSMEKELEELRRSRPKSLGSDFTLSDCVYFTRRGIESIVEDEVTQRFTSEELVSWNLLTRTNNDFQYISLKVTLVYGIGIFMRYCILAPLRITLACIGLSWLVIGTSAVGLLPNWSIKFWLSEWVHVMCYRICARGLSATIRYHNKENKPKKGGICVANHTSPIDIVILCNDGCYAMVGQIHGGLMGVIQRAMVRSCPHVWFERAEMKDRHLVTKRLKDHVNDKTKLPILIFPEGTCVNNTSVMMFKKGSFEIGSTIYPVAIKYDPNVGDAFWNSSKYSMVSYLLRMMTSWALVCNVWYLPAMHQQEEEDAVQFAKRVKSAIALRGGLVDLQWDGGLKRAKVKDLFKEEQQKQYSSMVLGDDSSSHSD
;
A
#
# COMPACT_ATOMS: atom_id res chain seq x y z
N MET A 1 -47.27 -10.70 -8.55
CA MET A 1 -46.27 -9.73 -8.03
C MET A 1 -46.02 -9.94 -6.54
N GLU A 2 -47.04 -10.20 -5.73
CA GLU A 2 -46.87 -10.51 -4.29
C GLU A 2 -46.03 -11.77 -4.04
N ASP A 3 -46.19 -12.82 -4.85
CA ASP A 3 -45.37 -14.04 -4.74
C ASP A 3 -43.88 -13.80 -4.99
N PHE A 4 -43.55 -12.91 -5.94
CA PHE A 4 -42.17 -12.54 -6.23
C PHE A 4 -41.51 -11.80 -5.06
N TRP A 5 -42.22 -10.83 -4.46
CA TRP A 5 -41.72 -10.10 -3.30
C TRP A 5 -41.60 -10.99 -2.07
N THR A 6 -42.55 -11.90 -1.88
CA THR A 6 -42.53 -12.88 -0.78
C THR A 6 -41.33 -13.82 -0.92
N PHE A 7 -41.09 -14.34 -2.12
CA PHE A 7 -39.92 -15.15 -2.41
C PHE A 7 -38.61 -14.37 -2.24
N ALA A 8 -38.53 -13.14 -2.74
CA ALA A 8 -37.35 -12.28 -2.62
C ALA A 8 -37.02 -11.97 -1.15
N LEU A 9 -38.03 -11.69 -0.32
CA LEU A 9 -37.86 -11.48 1.12
C LEU A 9 -37.41 -12.75 1.83
N TRP A 10 -37.96 -13.91 1.48
CA TRP A 10 -37.54 -15.19 2.03
C TRP A 10 -36.09 -15.52 1.67
N ALA A 11 -35.70 -15.30 0.41
CA ALA A 11 -34.33 -15.48 -0.07
C ALA A 11 -33.36 -14.53 0.65
N LEU A 12 -33.73 -13.25 0.81
CA LEU A 12 -32.92 -12.26 1.53
C LEU A 12 -32.75 -12.64 3.01
N LYS A 13 -33.82 -13.07 3.69
CA LYS A 13 -33.74 -13.55 5.08
C LYS A 13 -32.79 -14.74 5.19
N THR A 14 -32.96 -15.74 4.33
CA THR A 14 -32.11 -16.94 4.30
C THR A 14 -30.65 -16.57 4.06
N TRP A 15 -30.38 -15.68 3.11
CA TRP A 15 -29.05 -15.14 2.84
C TRP A 15 -28.41 -14.47 4.07
N LEU A 16 -29.16 -13.61 4.74
CA LEU A 16 -28.68 -12.94 5.96
C LEU A 16 -28.41 -13.94 7.10
N TYR A 17 -29.29 -14.93 7.31
CA TYR A 17 -29.08 -15.98 8.30
C TYR A 17 -27.81 -16.78 8.01
N LEU A 18 -27.56 -17.15 6.76
CA LEU A 18 -26.33 -17.85 6.37
C LEU A 18 -25.08 -16.99 6.62
N ILE A 19 -25.12 -15.69 6.29
CA ILE A 19 -24.01 -14.77 6.58
C ILE A 19 -23.73 -14.68 8.08
N ILE A 20 -24.77 -14.50 8.88
CA ILE A 20 -24.62 -14.37 10.34
C ILE A 20 -24.03 -15.66 10.91
N CYS A 21 -24.62 -16.81 10.59
CA CYS A 21 -24.23 -18.10 11.16
C CYS A 21 -22.86 -18.57 10.67
N LEU A 22 -22.55 -18.45 9.37
CA LEU A 22 -21.35 -19.01 8.77
C LEU A 22 -20.17 -18.06 8.72
N ILE A 23 -20.39 -16.74 8.79
CA ILE A 23 -19.31 -15.75 8.62
C ILE A 23 -19.19 -14.86 9.85
N MET A 24 -20.28 -14.28 10.36
CA MET A 24 -20.19 -13.35 11.48
C MET A 24 -19.87 -14.05 12.78
N ILE A 25 -20.66 -15.02 13.22
CA ILE A 25 -20.44 -15.73 14.49
C ILE A 25 -19.01 -16.28 14.58
N PRO A 26 -18.48 -16.97 13.56
CA PRO A 26 -17.07 -17.39 13.56
C PRO A 26 -16.08 -16.22 13.68
N ALA A 27 -16.38 -15.06 13.09
CA ALA A 27 -15.50 -13.89 13.17
C ALA A 27 -15.43 -13.32 14.58
N MET A 28 -16.55 -13.33 15.31
CA MET A 28 -16.65 -12.83 16.69
C MET A 28 -15.68 -13.58 17.62
N PHE A 29 -15.61 -14.90 17.47
CA PHE A 29 -14.76 -15.75 18.30
C PHE A 29 -13.39 -16.03 17.67
N GLY A 30 -13.12 -15.53 16.46
CA GLY A 30 -11.82 -15.68 15.79
C GLY A 30 -11.56 -17.08 15.21
N PHE A 31 -12.58 -17.90 15.01
CA PHE A 31 -12.45 -19.19 14.32
C PHE A 31 -12.81 -19.08 12.83
N SER A 32 -12.17 -19.91 12.00
CA SER A 32 -12.50 -20.09 10.58
C SER A 32 -13.20 -21.43 10.40
N LEU A 33 -14.21 -21.47 9.54
CA LEU A 33 -14.91 -22.72 9.18
C LEU A 33 -14.18 -23.49 8.05
N GLY A 34 -13.00 -23.05 7.61
CA GLY A 34 -12.27 -23.68 6.49
C GLY A 34 -12.77 -23.28 5.10
N ILE A 35 -13.88 -22.54 5.01
CA ILE A 35 -14.53 -22.14 3.75
C ILE A 35 -13.60 -21.22 2.95
N SER A 36 -12.99 -20.24 3.60
CA SER A 36 -12.09 -19.28 2.95
C SER A 36 -10.81 -19.97 2.46
N GLU A 37 -10.25 -20.88 3.25
CA GLU A 37 -9.05 -21.66 2.91
C GLU A 37 -9.31 -22.57 1.71
N THR A 38 -10.48 -23.23 1.68
CA THR A 38 -10.90 -24.07 0.55
C THR A 38 -11.10 -23.24 -0.71
N TYR A 39 -11.81 -22.10 -0.62
CA TYR A 39 -11.98 -21.15 -1.72
C TYR A 39 -10.63 -20.68 -2.26
N MET A 40 -9.70 -20.26 -1.39
CA MET A 40 -8.37 -19.81 -1.79
C MET A 40 -7.57 -20.90 -2.48
N THR A 41 -7.64 -22.14 -1.99
CA THR A 41 -6.96 -23.29 -2.61
C THR A 41 -7.47 -23.55 -4.03
N ILE A 42 -8.78 -23.50 -4.24
CA ILE A 42 -9.41 -23.66 -5.56
C ILE A 42 -9.00 -22.51 -6.48
N LEU A 43 -9.06 -21.27 -5.98
CA LEU A 43 -8.72 -20.06 -6.73
C LEU A 43 -7.27 -20.10 -7.23
N VAL A 44 -6.31 -20.34 -6.33
CA VAL A 44 -4.88 -20.37 -6.67
C VAL A 44 -4.60 -21.43 -7.73
N LYS A 45 -5.11 -22.65 -7.55
CA LYS A 45 -4.98 -23.72 -8.56
C LYS A 45 -5.58 -23.34 -9.91
N THR A 46 -6.69 -22.62 -9.91
CA THR A 46 -7.34 -22.14 -11.15
C THR A 46 -6.49 -21.09 -11.86
N LEU A 47 -5.91 -20.15 -11.10
CA LEU A 47 -5.04 -19.10 -11.62
C LEU A 47 -3.70 -19.64 -12.13
N GLU A 48 -3.09 -20.60 -11.41
CA GLU A 48 -1.88 -21.31 -11.84
C GLU A 48 -2.13 -22.05 -13.15
N TRP A 49 -3.24 -22.80 -13.23
CA TRP A 49 -3.64 -23.48 -14.46
C TRP A 49 -3.84 -22.49 -15.61
N ALA A 50 -4.54 -21.37 -15.38
CA ALA A 50 -4.76 -20.36 -16.42
C ALA A 50 -3.43 -19.75 -16.91
N THR A 51 -2.54 -19.41 -15.97
CA THR A 51 -1.21 -18.86 -16.26
C THR A 51 -0.37 -19.80 -17.11
N LEU A 52 -0.34 -21.10 -16.76
CA LEU A 52 0.40 -22.10 -17.52
C LEU A 52 -0.14 -22.26 -18.96
N ASN A 53 -1.46 -22.18 -19.15
CA ASN A 53 -2.03 -22.24 -20.50
C ASN A 53 -1.65 -21.02 -21.34
N ILE A 54 -1.64 -19.83 -20.74
CA ILE A 54 -1.24 -18.59 -21.41
C ILE A 54 0.24 -18.63 -21.80
N GLN A 55 1.11 -19.05 -20.89
CA GLN A 55 2.55 -19.17 -21.16
C GLN A 55 2.85 -20.16 -22.28
N LYS A 56 2.09 -21.28 -22.38
CA LYS A 56 2.22 -22.22 -23.49
C LYS A 56 1.89 -21.57 -24.83
N VAL A 57 0.78 -20.84 -24.92
CA VAL A 57 0.39 -20.11 -26.15
C VAL A 57 1.47 -19.10 -26.55
N TYR A 58 1.98 -18.30 -25.61
CA TYR A 58 3.06 -17.37 -25.90
C TYR A 58 4.38 -18.05 -26.28
N ALA A 59 4.69 -19.22 -25.70
CA ALA A 59 5.88 -19.98 -26.08
C ALA A 59 5.79 -20.53 -27.51
N GLU A 60 4.61 -21.00 -27.92
CA GLU A 60 4.31 -21.40 -29.30
C GLU A 60 4.39 -20.20 -30.26
N GLU A 61 3.90 -19.03 -29.87
CA GLU A 61 3.96 -17.81 -30.70
C GLU A 61 5.40 -17.26 -30.83
N ARG A 62 6.19 -17.30 -29.75
CA ARG A 62 7.61 -16.90 -29.77
C ARG A 62 8.50 -17.85 -30.57
N THR A 63 8.20 -19.15 -30.59
CA THR A 63 8.90 -20.10 -31.46
C THR A 63 8.59 -19.86 -32.93
N LEU A 64 7.44 -19.27 -33.25
CA LEU A 64 7.06 -18.84 -34.60
C LEU A 64 7.65 -17.46 -34.99
N THR A 65 8.03 -16.63 -34.00
CA THR A 65 8.52 -15.26 -34.18
C THR A 65 9.92 -15.07 -33.58
N ALA A 66 10.88 -15.92 -33.96
CA ALA A 66 12.25 -15.75 -33.52
C ALA A 66 12.92 -14.53 -34.19
N SER A 67 12.95 -13.40 -33.48
CA SER A 67 13.90 -12.29 -33.71
C SER A 67 14.66 -12.03 -32.41
N PRO A 68 15.99 -11.86 -32.44
CA PRO A 68 16.76 -11.66 -31.22
C PRO A 68 16.52 -10.25 -30.67
N SER A 69 15.80 -10.14 -29.56
CA SER A 69 15.77 -8.91 -28.77
C SER A 69 17.07 -8.79 -28.00
N ASN A 70 18.03 -8.04 -28.54
CA ASN A 70 19.18 -7.57 -27.78
C ASN A 70 18.70 -6.61 -26.69
N GLY A 71 19.06 -6.88 -25.43
CA GLY A 71 18.91 -5.93 -24.34
C GLY A 71 19.68 -4.66 -24.70
N LEU A 72 18.95 -3.59 -24.99
CA LEU A 72 19.46 -2.49 -25.80
C LEU A 72 20.10 -1.36 -24.99
N ILE A 73 20.05 -1.42 -23.65
CA ILE A 73 20.62 -0.37 -22.80
C ILE A 73 21.09 -1.00 -21.49
N GLU A 74 22.39 -1.23 -21.39
CA GLU A 74 23.08 -1.51 -20.14
C GLU A 74 23.76 -0.21 -19.72
N ARG A 75 23.47 0.28 -18.51
CA ARG A 75 24.04 1.50 -17.97
C ARG A 75 25.26 1.12 -17.13
N GLU A 76 26.39 1.75 -17.43
CA GLU A 76 27.56 1.70 -16.55
C GLU A 76 27.33 2.68 -15.39
N ASP A 77 27.72 2.31 -14.16
CA ASP A 77 27.57 3.15 -12.95
C ASP A 77 28.60 4.31 -12.91
N GLY A 78 28.88 4.92 -14.06
CA GLY A 78 29.85 5.99 -14.24
C GLY A 78 29.33 7.37 -13.83
N SER A 79 30.27 8.29 -13.56
CA SER A 79 29.93 9.72 -13.54
C SER A 79 29.60 10.15 -14.96
N MET A 80 28.50 10.88 -15.14
CA MET A 80 28.04 11.38 -16.45
C MET A 80 29.12 12.19 -17.19
N GLU A 81 29.97 12.87 -16.43
CA GLU A 81 31.13 13.62 -16.94
C GLU A 81 32.20 12.69 -17.51
N LYS A 82 32.50 11.58 -16.84
CA LYS A 82 33.47 10.58 -17.31
C LYS A 82 32.99 9.88 -18.58
N GLU A 83 31.73 9.45 -18.61
CA GLU A 83 31.13 8.84 -19.79
C GLU A 83 31.15 9.80 -20.99
N LEU A 84 30.86 11.08 -20.76
CA LEU A 84 30.90 12.11 -21.80
C LEU A 84 32.34 12.39 -22.26
N GLU A 85 33.31 12.44 -21.34
CA GLU A 85 34.73 12.56 -21.68
C GLU A 85 35.22 11.38 -22.50
N GLU A 86 34.85 10.15 -22.16
CA GLU A 86 35.21 8.95 -22.91
C GLU A 86 34.62 8.98 -24.33
N LEU A 87 33.35 9.39 -24.46
CA LEU A 87 32.70 9.65 -25.75
C LEU A 87 33.36 10.79 -26.54
N ARG A 88 33.98 11.76 -25.87
CA ARG A 88 34.78 12.83 -26.49
C ARG A 88 36.15 12.32 -26.94
N ARG A 89 36.81 11.49 -26.12
CA ARG A 89 38.13 10.88 -26.42
C ARG A 89 38.09 9.89 -27.58
N SER A 90 36.96 9.24 -27.83
CA SER A 90 36.77 8.36 -28.98
C SER A 90 36.60 9.11 -30.32
N ARG A 91 36.57 10.45 -30.32
CA ARG A 91 36.40 11.26 -31.54
C ARG A 91 37.72 11.45 -32.30
N PRO A 92 37.66 11.72 -33.61
CA PRO A 92 38.83 12.17 -34.37
C PRO A 92 39.44 13.43 -33.73
N LYS A 93 40.77 13.46 -33.61
CA LYS A 93 41.54 14.57 -32.97
C LYS A 93 41.24 15.96 -33.54
N SER A 94 40.66 16.07 -34.73
CA SER A 94 40.28 17.33 -35.38
C SER A 94 39.06 18.01 -34.75
N LEU A 95 38.30 17.33 -33.88
CA LEU A 95 37.03 17.83 -33.33
C LEU A 95 37.14 18.48 -31.94
N GLY A 96 38.31 18.48 -31.31
CA GLY A 96 38.53 19.12 -30.01
C GLY A 96 37.70 18.55 -28.84
N SER A 97 37.77 19.22 -27.69
CA SER A 97 36.92 18.97 -26.50
C SER A 97 35.58 19.71 -26.54
N ASP A 98 35.35 20.49 -27.59
CA ASP A 98 34.21 21.38 -27.73
C ASP A 98 32.90 20.61 -27.91
N PHE A 99 31.80 21.29 -27.61
CA PHE A 99 30.46 20.75 -27.82
C PHE A 99 30.22 20.39 -29.29
N THR A 100 29.62 19.23 -29.52
CA THR A 100 29.25 18.73 -30.84
C THR A 100 27.78 18.31 -30.86
N LEU A 101 27.16 18.29 -32.04
CA LEU A 101 25.78 17.82 -32.20
C LEU A 101 25.58 16.36 -31.72
N SER A 102 26.61 15.52 -31.76
CA SER A 102 26.57 14.16 -31.21
C SER A 102 26.39 14.12 -29.69
N ASP A 103 26.79 15.15 -28.95
CA ASP A 103 26.57 15.26 -27.51
C ASP A 103 25.06 15.31 -27.17
N CYS A 104 24.23 15.87 -28.06
CA CYS A 104 22.78 15.85 -27.92
C CYS A 104 22.22 14.43 -27.86
N VAL A 105 22.81 13.49 -28.60
CA VAL A 105 22.36 12.08 -28.61
C VAL A 105 22.66 11.43 -27.26
N TYR A 106 23.82 11.73 -26.67
CA TYR A 106 24.15 11.27 -25.32
C TYR A 106 23.16 11.81 -24.29
N PHE A 107 22.94 13.13 -24.24
CA PHE A 107 21.98 13.71 -23.28
C PHE A 107 20.55 13.23 -23.52
N THR A 108 20.15 13.00 -24.77
CA THR A 108 18.85 12.40 -25.09
C THR A 108 18.76 10.98 -24.56
N ARG A 109 19.79 10.16 -24.77
CA ARG A 109 19.88 8.80 -24.21
C ARG A 109 19.78 8.83 -22.68
N ARG A 110 20.54 9.71 -22.01
CA ARG A 110 20.49 9.90 -20.55
C ARG A 110 19.10 10.32 -20.05
N GLY A 111 18.41 11.18 -20.80
CA GLY A 111 17.03 11.57 -20.50
C GLY A 111 16.07 10.40 -20.62
N ILE A 112 16.20 9.57 -21.67
CA ILE A 112 15.40 8.36 -21.86
C ILE A 112 15.70 7.34 -20.76
N GLU A 113 16.97 7.07 -20.45
CA GLU A 113 17.39 6.19 -19.36
C GLU A 113 16.77 6.62 -18.03
N SER A 114 16.81 7.93 -17.72
CA SER A 114 16.21 8.46 -16.48
C SER A 114 14.69 8.27 -16.40
N ILE A 115 13.99 8.21 -17.55
CA ILE A 115 12.54 7.93 -17.61
C ILE A 115 12.28 6.44 -17.44
N VAL A 116 13.09 5.60 -18.10
CA VAL A 116 12.97 4.14 -18.04
C VAL A 116 13.29 3.63 -16.62
N GLU A 117 14.30 4.21 -15.99
CA GLU A 117 14.79 3.89 -14.64
C GLU A 117 14.08 4.70 -13.55
N ASP A 118 12.88 5.22 -13.80
CA ASP A 118 12.14 6.02 -12.81
C ASP A 118 11.75 5.20 -11.58
N GLU A 119 12.58 5.29 -10.54
CA GLU A 119 12.38 4.56 -9.28
C GLU A 119 11.24 5.09 -8.42
N VAL A 120 10.68 6.28 -8.73
CA VAL A 120 9.75 7.00 -7.86
C VAL A 120 8.32 6.94 -8.39
N THR A 121 8.06 7.38 -9.62
CA THR A 121 6.65 7.49 -10.08
C THR A 121 6.02 6.12 -10.31
N GLN A 122 6.83 5.12 -10.70
CA GLN A 122 6.42 3.72 -10.81
C GLN A 122 5.94 3.14 -9.48
N ARG A 123 6.35 3.71 -8.33
CA ARG A 123 5.88 3.28 -6.99
C ARG A 123 4.49 3.78 -6.67
N PHE A 124 3.92 4.64 -7.50
CA PHE A 124 2.55 5.13 -7.40
C PHE A 124 1.62 4.58 -8.47
N THR A 125 2.05 3.56 -9.20
CA THR A 125 1.22 2.75 -10.11
C THR A 125 1.05 1.34 -9.55
N SER A 126 0.00 0.64 -10.00
CA SER A 126 -0.21 -0.77 -9.66
C SER A 126 1.00 -1.59 -10.12
N GLU A 127 1.39 -2.57 -9.29
CA GLU A 127 2.49 -3.49 -9.61
C GLU A 127 2.16 -4.28 -10.89
N GLU A 128 3.09 -4.27 -11.84
CA GLU A 128 2.97 -5.07 -13.05
C GLU A 128 3.34 -6.52 -12.74
N LEU A 129 2.41 -7.44 -13.02
CA LEU A 129 2.59 -8.85 -12.71
C LEU A 129 3.07 -9.61 -13.93
N VAL A 130 4.04 -10.49 -13.70
CA VAL A 130 4.52 -11.45 -14.72
C VAL A 130 3.42 -12.46 -15.07
N SER A 131 2.57 -12.81 -14.11
CA SER A 131 1.45 -13.73 -14.28
C SER A 131 0.10 -13.00 -14.32
N TRP A 132 -0.78 -13.41 -15.23
CA TRP A 132 -2.11 -12.84 -15.32
C TRP A 132 -3.07 -13.43 -14.28
N ASN A 133 -3.78 -12.57 -13.56
CA ASN A 133 -4.68 -12.94 -12.47
C ASN A 133 -6.17 -12.90 -12.85
N LEU A 134 -6.51 -12.97 -14.14
CA LEU A 134 -7.89 -12.88 -14.65
C LEU A 134 -8.62 -11.57 -14.27
N LEU A 135 -7.86 -10.53 -13.90
CA LEU A 135 -8.40 -9.20 -13.68
C LEU A 135 -8.09 -8.34 -14.91
N THR A 136 -9.11 -7.69 -15.47
CA THR A 136 -8.94 -6.73 -16.59
C THR A 136 -8.10 -5.51 -16.23
N ARG A 137 -8.00 -5.20 -14.94
CA ARG A 137 -7.31 -4.01 -14.46
C ARG A 137 -5.78 -4.15 -14.49
N THR A 138 -5.27 -5.36 -14.64
CA THR A 138 -3.84 -5.68 -14.73
C THR A 138 -3.44 -6.02 -16.17
N ASN A 139 -4.31 -6.64 -16.96
CA ASN A 139 -4.08 -6.88 -18.40
C ASN A 139 -5.43 -6.95 -19.15
N ASN A 140 -5.53 -6.26 -20.29
CA ASN A 140 -6.74 -6.15 -21.11
C ASN A 140 -6.76 -7.05 -22.37
N ASP A 141 -5.63 -7.61 -22.80
CA ASP A 141 -5.49 -8.24 -24.12
C ASP A 141 -5.85 -9.73 -24.15
N PHE A 142 -6.49 -10.22 -23.08
CA PHE A 142 -6.78 -11.65 -22.88
C PHE A 142 -7.76 -12.27 -23.87
N GLN A 143 -8.59 -11.45 -24.52
CA GLN A 143 -9.65 -11.91 -25.43
C GLN A 143 -9.08 -12.64 -26.66
N TYR A 144 -7.79 -12.44 -26.94
CA TYR A 144 -7.10 -13.00 -28.10
C TYR A 144 -6.21 -14.21 -27.78
N ILE A 145 -6.13 -14.65 -26.51
CA ILE A 145 -5.20 -15.73 -26.11
C ILE A 145 -5.78 -17.13 -26.38
N SER A 146 -6.95 -17.47 -25.83
CA SER A 146 -7.63 -18.76 -26.13
C SER A 146 -9.09 -18.79 -25.66
N LEU A 147 -9.92 -19.59 -26.33
CA LEU A 147 -11.34 -19.78 -25.96
C LEU A 147 -11.52 -20.30 -24.53
N LYS A 148 -10.65 -21.23 -24.08
CA LYS A 148 -10.70 -21.81 -22.73
C LYS A 148 -10.44 -20.74 -21.65
N VAL A 149 -9.44 -19.90 -21.86
CA VAL A 149 -9.09 -18.82 -20.95
C VAL A 149 -10.18 -17.74 -20.92
N THR A 150 -10.76 -17.40 -22.08
CA THR A 150 -11.90 -16.47 -22.18
C THR A 150 -13.13 -16.97 -21.43
N LEU A 151 -13.44 -18.27 -21.51
CA LEU A 151 -14.57 -18.87 -20.77
C LEU A 151 -14.33 -18.80 -19.25
N VAL A 152 -13.12 -19.13 -18.78
CA VAL A 152 -12.76 -19.03 -17.36
C VAL A 152 -12.82 -17.58 -16.88
N TYR A 153 -12.38 -16.62 -17.70
CA TYR A 153 -12.52 -15.20 -17.42
C TYR A 153 -14.00 -14.77 -17.30
N GLY A 154 -14.87 -15.23 -18.21
CA GLY A 154 -16.31 -14.95 -18.18
C GLY A 154 -16.98 -15.49 -16.92
N ILE A 155 -16.69 -16.74 -16.54
CA ILE A 155 -17.12 -17.33 -15.26
C ILE A 155 -16.57 -16.49 -14.09
N GLY A 156 -15.33 -16.04 -14.19
CA GLY A 156 -14.71 -15.21 -13.16
C GLY A 156 -15.36 -13.84 -12.99
N ILE A 157 -15.83 -13.20 -14.06
CA ILE A 157 -16.66 -11.99 -13.94
C ILE A 157 -17.94 -12.34 -13.18
N PHE A 158 -18.66 -13.37 -13.60
CA PHE A 158 -19.91 -13.75 -12.96
C PHE A 158 -19.71 -14.01 -11.45
N MET A 159 -18.71 -14.80 -11.08
CA MET A 159 -18.38 -15.07 -9.68
C MET A 159 -18.05 -13.79 -8.91
N ARG A 160 -17.21 -12.90 -9.47
CA ARG A 160 -16.78 -11.68 -8.77
C ARG A 160 -17.90 -10.65 -8.60
N TYR A 161 -18.74 -10.47 -9.61
CA TYR A 161 -19.73 -9.41 -9.63
C TYR A 161 -21.11 -9.85 -9.14
N CYS A 162 -21.53 -11.09 -9.39
CA CYS A 162 -22.86 -11.57 -9.01
C CYS A 162 -22.87 -12.31 -7.66
N ILE A 163 -21.73 -12.80 -7.18
CA ILE A 163 -21.64 -13.57 -5.93
C ILE A 163 -20.75 -12.88 -4.89
N LEU A 164 -19.47 -12.64 -5.21
CA LEU A 164 -18.52 -12.09 -4.24
C LEU A 164 -18.82 -10.64 -3.89
N ALA A 165 -19.03 -9.76 -4.88
CA ALA A 165 -19.26 -8.34 -4.60
C ALA A 165 -20.52 -8.08 -3.74
N PRO A 166 -21.71 -8.67 -4.01
CA PRO A 166 -22.87 -8.50 -3.15
C PRO A 166 -22.62 -9.00 -1.72
N LEU A 167 -22.04 -10.20 -1.56
CA LEU A 167 -21.67 -10.75 -0.25
C LEU A 167 -20.76 -9.80 0.54
N ARG A 168 -19.72 -9.29 -0.12
CA ARG A 168 -18.72 -8.41 0.47
C ARG A 168 -19.29 -7.04 0.85
N ILE A 169 -20.15 -6.48 0.00
CA ILE A 169 -20.88 -5.25 0.30
C ILE A 169 -21.78 -5.46 1.52
N THR A 170 -22.53 -6.56 1.59
CA THR A 170 -23.35 -6.90 2.77
C THR A 170 -22.50 -7.00 4.03
N LEU A 171 -21.37 -7.72 3.99
CA LEU A 171 -20.45 -7.86 5.13
C LEU A 171 -19.85 -6.51 5.57
N ALA A 172 -19.44 -5.66 4.61
CA ALA A 172 -18.91 -4.34 4.91
C ALA A 172 -19.97 -3.43 5.54
N CYS A 173 -21.20 -3.42 5.00
CA CYS A 173 -22.32 -2.69 5.58
C CYS A 173 -22.59 -3.15 7.02
N ILE A 174 -22.62 -4.46 7.27
CA ILE A 174 -22.84 -5.00 8.61
C ILE A 174 -21.68 -4.63 9.55
N GLY A 175 -20.43 -4.84 9.13
CA GLY A 175 -19.24 -4.53 9.94
C GLY A 175 -19.15 -3.06 10.32
N LEU A 176 -19.41 -2.14 9.37
CA LEU A 176 -19.42 -0.71 9.63
C LEU A 176 -20.61 -0.27 10.51
N SER A 177 -21.79 -0.83 10.28
CA SER A 177 -22.98 -0.53 11.10
C SER A 177 -22.78 -1.01 12.54
N TRP A 178 -22.25 -2.21 12.72
CA TRP A 178 -21.95 -2.76 14.04
C TRP A 178 -20.82 -1.99 14.74
N LEU A 179 -19.83 -1.50 13.99
CA LEU A 179 -18.81 -0.61 14.54
C LEU A 179 -19.48 0.64 15.12
N VAL A 180 -20.32 1.33 14.36
CA VAL A 180 -20.99 2.55 14.81
C VAL A 180 -21.91 2.30 16.01
N ILE A 181 -22.75 1.26 15.94
CA ILE A 181 -23.70 0.91 17.01
C ILE A 181 -22.96 0.45 18.26
N GLY A 182 -22.03 -0.50 18.11
CA GLY A 182 -21.28 -1.10 19.21
C GLY A 182 -20.42 -0.09 19.94
N THR A 183 -19.64 0.75 19.23
CA THR A 183 -18.81 1.76 19.89
C THR A 183 -19.65 2.86 20.55
N SER A 184 -20.81 3.19 19.97
CA SER A 184 -21.75 4.12 20.61
C SER A 184 -22.34 3.54 21.90
N ALA A 185 -22.74 2.27 21.89
CA ALA A 185 -23.25 1.59 23.07
C ALA A 185 -22.20 1.48 24.18
N VAL A 186 -20.96 1.08 23.83
CA VAL A 186 -19.83 1.05 24.77
C VAL A 186 -19.50 2.44 25.31
N GLY A 187 -19.67 3.48 24.49
CA GLY A 187 -19.45 4.86 24.91
C GLY A 187 -20.36 5.35 26.03
N LEU A 188 -21.56 4.77 26.16
CA LEU A 188 -22.52 5.07 27.23
C LEU A 188 -22.13 4.44 28.58
N LEU A 189 -21.19 3.48 28.58
CA LEU A 189 -20.74 2.82 29.80
C LEU A 189 -19.83 3.75 30.62
N PRO A 190 -19.88 3.66 31.96
CA PRO A 190 -18.93 4.34 32.83
C PRO A 190 -17.50 3.85 32.56
N ASN A 191 -16.50 4.68 32.87
CA ASN A 191 -15.08 4.40 32.61
C ASN A 191 -14.50 3.36 33.60
N TRP A 192 -15.01 2.14 33.54
CA TRP A 192 -14.52 0.98 34.27
C TRP A 192 -13.71 0.07 33.36
N SER A 193 -12.93 -0.86 33.93
CA SER A 193 -12.11 -1.82 33.17
C SER A 193 -12.91 -2.60 32.12
N ILE A 194 -14.19 -2.90 32.40
CA ILE A 194 -15.08 -3.60 31.48
C ILE A 194 -15.36 -2.81 30.19
N LYS A 195 -15.38 -1.48 30.26
CA LYS A 195 -15.58 -0.62 29.08
C LYS A 195 -14.44 -0.78 28.10
N PHE A 196 -13.20 -0.80 28.59
CA PHE A 196 -12.01 -0.97 27.75
C PHE A 196 -11.97 -2.34 27.10
N TRP A 197 -12.23 -3.40 27.87
CA TRP A 197 -12.31 -4.76 27.35
C TRP A 197 -13.39 -4.91 26.27
N LEU A 198 -14.60 -4.40 26.54
CA LEU A 198 -15.71 -4.48 25.60
C LEU A 198 -15.46 -3.62 24.35
N SER A 199 -14.84 -2.45 24.51
CA SER A 199 -14.42 -1.60 23.39
C SER A 199 -13.46 -2.34 22.47
N GLU A 200 -12.39 -2.93 23.03
CA GLU A 200 -11.41 -3.69 22.25
C GLU A 200 -12.08 -4.87 21.53
N TRP A 201 -12.96 -5.60 22.21
CA TRP A 201 -13.69 -6.73 21.64
C TRP A 201 -14.60 -6.32 20.47
N VAL A 202 -15.39 -5.25 20.63
CA VAL A 202 -16.26 -4.71 19.57
C VAL A 202 -15.46 -4.28 18.35
N HIS A 203 -14.35 -3.54 18.53
CA HIS A 203 -13.51 -3.12 17.41
C HIS A 203 -12.93 -4.31 16.66
N VAL A 204 -12.26 -5.23 17.36
CA VAL A 204 -11.62 -6.40 16.73
C VAL A 204 -12.65 -7.21 15.94
N MET A 205 -13.83 -7.45 16.51
CA MET A 205 -14.89 -8.17 15.84
C MET A 205 -15.36 -7.45 14.56
N CYS A 206 -15.60 -6.14 14.61
CA CYS A 206 -15.98 -5.36 13.43
C CYS A 206 -14.91 -5.40 12.34
N TYR A 207 -13.64 -5.23 12.71
CA TYR A 207 -12.52 -5.30 11.76
C TYR A 207 -12.37 -6.71 11.18
N ARG A 208 -12.61 -7.77 11.94
CA ARG A 208 -12.67 -9.16 11.42
C ARG A 208 -13.79 -9.35 10.41
N ILE A 209 -14.98 -8.82 10.67
CA ILE A 209 -16.10 -8.85 9.72
C ILE A 209 -15.74 -8.09 8.44
N CYS A 210 -15.19 -6.88 8.57
CA CYS A 210 -14.72 -6.08 7.43
C CYS A 210 -13.61 -6.79 6.64
N ALA A 211 -12.64 -7.42 7.31
CA ALA A 211 -11.58 -8.20 6.67
C ALA A 211 -12.14 -9.38 5.88
N ARG A 212 -13.15 -10.09 6.42
CA ARG A 212 -13.87 -11.13 5.66
C ARG A 212 -14.67 -10.58 4.50
N GLY A 213 -15.20 -9.36 4.64
CA GLY A 213 -15.78 -8.57 3.55
C GLY A 213 -14.77 -8.22 2.44
N LEU A 214 -13.47 -8.38 2.65
CA LEU A 214 -12.44 -8.27 1.61
C LEU A 214 -11.92 -9.63 1.15
N SER A 215 -12.50 -10.72 1.67
CA SER A 215 -11.94 -12.08 1.59
C SER A 215 -10.45 -12.10 1.99
N ALA A 216 -10.12 -11.36 3.05
CA ALA A 216 -8.76 -11.21 3.50
C ALA A 216 -8.24 -12.51 4.14
N THR A 217 -7.12 -13.02 3.64
CA THR A 217 -6.32 -14.07 4.26
C THR A 217 -5.04 -13.45 4.79
N ILE A 218 -4.97 -13.28 6.11
CA ILE A 218 -3.89 -12.54 6.76
C ILE A 218 -3.04 -13.52 7.56
N ARG A 219 -1.75 -13.60 7.23
CA ARG A 219 -0.77 -14.40 7.96
C ARG A 219 0.04 -13.51 8.87
N TYR A 220 -0.16 -13.66 10.18
CA TYR A 220 0.56 -12.90 11.19
C TYR A 220 1.77 -13.68 11.68
N HIS A 221 2.92 -13.02 11.66
CA HIS A 221 4.20 -13.57 12.09
C HIS A 221 4.71 -12.81 13.30
N ASN A 222 5.40 -13.51 14.20
CA ASN A 222 6.05 -12.94 15.39
C ASN A 222 5.10 -12.18 16.33
N LYS A 223 3.93 -12.77 16.64
CA LYS A 223 2.88 -12.13 17.46
C LYS A 223 3.34 -11.70 18.86
N GLU A 224 4.43 -12.26 19.38
CA GLU A 224 5.11 -11.85 20.61
C GLU A 224 5.56 -10.38 20.59
N ASN A 225 5.84 -9.82 19.40
CA ASN A 225 6.29 -8.44 19.20
C ASN A 225 5.16 -7.45 18.95
N LYS A 226 3.90 -7.84 19.20
CA LYS A 226 2.75 -6.96 18.97
C LYS A 226 2.91 -5.61 19.70
N PRO A 227 2.45 -4.51 19.07
CA PRO A 227 2.47 -3.19 19.68
C PRO A 227 1.76 -3.17 21.03
N LYS A 228 2.41 -2.60 22.04
CA LYS A 228 1.89 -2.52 23.41
C LYS A 228 1.38 -1.11 23.74
N LYS A 229 0.51 -1.03 24.74
CA LYS A 229 -0.05 0.24 25.25
C LYS A 229 1.07 1.24 25.60
N GLY A 230 0.83 2.52 25.34
CA GLY A 230 1.82 3.58 25.58
C GLY A 230 3.04 3.57 24.64
N GLY A 231 2.89 3.02 23.42
CA GLY A 231 3.89 3.09 22.34
C GLY A 231 3.27 3.42 20.98
N ILE A 232 4.08 3.39 19.92
CA ILE A 232 3.68 3.75 18.56
C ILE A 232 3.95 2.58 17.62
N CYS A 233 2.90 2.08 16.98
CA CYS A 233 2.98 1.14 15.87
C CYS A 233 3.27 1.91 14.58
N VAL A 234 4.33 1.54 13.88
CA VAL A 234 4.72 2.10 12.58
C VAL A 234 4.69 1.01 11.54
N ALA A 235 4.02 1.24 10.41
CA ALA A 235 3.95 0.30 9.31
C ALA A 235 4.16 0.96 7.95
N ASN A 236 4.61 0.18 6.96
CA ASN A 236 4.51 0.59 5.56
C ASN A 236 3.03 0.66 5.12
N HIS A 237 2.73 1.48 4.12
CA HIS A 237 1.36 1.86 3.78
C HIS A 237 1.03 1.67 2.31
N THR A 238 0.29 0.61 2.01
CA THR A 238 -0.18 0.32 0.66
C THR A 238 -1.58 0.86 0.41
N SER A 239 -2.40 0.96 1.46
CA SER A 239 -3.82 1.26 1.30
C SER A 239 -4.54 1.66 2.60
N PRO A 240 -5.71 2.32 2.51
CA PRO A 240 -6.54 2.58 3.69
C PRO A 240 -7.03 1.33 4.41
N ILE A 241 -7.14 0.19 3.69
CA ILE A 241 -7.56 -1.08 4.30
C ILE A 241 -6.45 -1.69 5.18
N ASP A 242 -5.21 -1.19 5.14
CA ASP A 242 -4.14 -1.60 6.05
C ASP A 242 -4.58 -1.45 7.52
N ILE A 243 -5.42 -0.45 7.83
CA ILE A 243 -6.04 -0.28 9.15
C ILE A 243 -6.91 -1.49 9.49
N VAL A 244 -7.75 -1.96 8.57
CA VAL A 244 -8.59 -3.15 8.78
C VAL A 244 -7.72 -4.39 8.99
N ILE A 245 -6.63 -4.52 8.22
CA ILE A 245 -5.69 -5.65 8.32
C ILE A 245 -4.95 -5.68 9.66
N LEU A 246 -4.44 -4.54 10.13
CA LEU A 246 -3.77 -4.48 11.43
C LEU A 246 -4.77 -4.61 12.58
N CYS A 247 -5.92 -3.93 12.50
CA CYS A 247 -6.92 -3.96 13.55
C CYS A 247 -7.67 -5.30 13.69
N ASN A 248 -7.46 -6.22 12.74
CA ASN A 248 -8.01 -7.58 12.80
C ASN A 248 -7.33 -8.47 13.87
N ASP A 249 -6.10 -8.15 14.29
CA ASP A 249 -5.31 -8.91 15.29
C ASP A 249 -4.88 -8.09 16.52
N GLY A 250 -5.37 -6.84 16.65
CA GLY A 250 -5.15 -5.97 17.82
C GLY A 250 -5.89 -4.63 17.70
N CYS A 251 -5.98 -3.85 18.77
CA CYS A 251 -6.60 -2.51 18.73
C CYS A 251 -5.55 -1.40 18.72
N TYR A 252 -5.84 -0.34 17.99
CA TYR A 252 -4.96 0.82 17.84
C TYR A 252 -5.73 2.12 18.00
N ALA A 253 -5.10 3.10 18.65
CA ALA A 253 -5.51 4.48 18.51
C ALA A 253 -5.07 4.98 17.13
N MET A 254 -5.98 5.64 16.43
CA MET A 254 -5.73 6.11 15.05
C MET A 254 -5.42 7.59 15.09
N VAL A 255 -4.59 8.03 14.16
CA VAL A 255 -4.27 9.44 13.96
C VAL A 255 -4.74 9.86 12.58
N GLY A 256 -5.43 10.99 12.49
CA GLY A 256 -5.80 11.52 11.18
C GLY A 256 -6.51 12.86 11.23
N GLN A 257 -6.87 13.34 10.05
CA GLN A 257 -7.68 14.55 9.93
C GLN A 257 -9.15 14.23 10.24
N ILE A 258 -9.88 15.19 10.79
CA ILE A 258 -11.34 15.13 10.89
C ILE A 258 -11.95 15.22 9.49
N HIS A 259 -12.91 14.33 9.22
CA HIS A 259 -13.67 14.27 7.97
C HIS A 259 -15.16 14.52 8.21
N GLY A 260 -15.85 15.02 7.19
CA GLY A 260 -17.31 15.13 7.15
C GLY A 260 -17.99 13.86 6.66
N GLY A 261 -19.31 13.94 6.42
CA GLY A 261 -20.11 12.86 5.82
C GLY A 261 -20.07 11.55 6.60
N LEU A 262 -20.15 10.42 5.89
CA LEU A 262 -20.13 9.08 6.47
C LEU A 262 -18.86 8.80 7.28
N MET A 263 -17.70 9.22 6.77
CA MET A 263 -16.42 9.05 7.49
C MET A 263 -16.43 9.79 8.83
N GLY A 264 -17.00 11.00 8.86
CA GLY A 264 -17.17 11.74 10.11
C GLY A 264 -18.10 11.05 11.11
N VAL A 265 -19.17 10.38 10.65
CA VAL A 265 -20.04 9.57 11.53
C VAL A 265 -19.26 8.43 12.15
N ILE A 266 -18.48 7.70 11.35
CA ILE A 266 -17.65 6.59 11.83
C ILE A 266 -16.58 7.10 12.81
N GLN A 267 -15.87 8.18 12.49
CA GLN A 267 -14.88 8.81 13.38
C GLN A 267 -15.48 9.20 14.73
N ARG A 268 -16.63 9.89 14.73
CA ARG A 268 -17.33 10.29 15.98
C ARG A 268 -17.76 9.08 16.80
N ALA A 269 -18.24 8.02 16.14
CA ALA A 269 -18.65 6.81 16.84
C ALA A 269 -17.45 6.09 17.48
N MET A 270 -16.32 5.98 16.79
CA MET A 270 -15.12 5.30 17.31
C MET A 270 -14.54 6.02 18.54
N VAL A 271 -14.46 7.36 18.51
CA VAL A 271 -13.92 8.19 19.62
C VAL A 271 -14.66 7.98 20.94
N ARG A 272 -15.95 7.62 20.89
CA ARG A 272 -16.76 7.37 22.10
C ARG A 272 -16.26 6.19 22.93
N SER A 273 -15.54 5.26 22.29
CA SER A 273 -15.12 3.99 22.91
C SER A 273 -13.60 3.82 22.97
N CYS A 274 -12.85 4.54 22.14
CA CYS A 274 -11.39 4.49 22.09
C CYS A 274 -10.85 5.91 21.84
N PRO A 275 -9.79 6.35 22.55
CA PRO A 275 -9.24 7.70 22.41
C PRO A 275 -8.40 7.85 21.13
N HIS A 276 -9.05 7.84 19.96
CA HIS A 276 -8.39 8.18 18.69
C HIS A 276 -8.01 9.67 18.66
N VAL A 277 -6.91 10.01 17.99
CA VAL A 277 -6.38 11.37 17.91
C VAL A 277 -6.73 11.97 16.55
N TRP A 278 -7.79 12.79 16.51
CA TRP A 278 -8.18 13.49 15.29
C TRP A 278 -7.79 14.96 15.36
N PHE A 279 -7.30 15.49 14.24
CA PHE A 279 -6.88 16.87 14.11
C PHE A 279 -7.74 17.62 13.11
N GLU A 280 -7.98 18.89 13.38
CA GLU A 280 -8.50 19.79 12.35
C GLU A 280 -7.44 20.08 11.29
N ARG A 281 -7.87 20.45 10.07
CA ARG A 281 -6.95 20.74 8.97
C ARG A 281 -5.98 21.88 9.30
N ALA A 282 -6.40 22.87 10.10
CA ALA A 282 -5.55 23.96 10.56
C ALA A 282 -4.49 23.45 11.57
N GLU A 283 -4.91 22.63 12.53
CA GLU A 283 -4.04 22.05 13.57
C GLU A 283 -2.95 21.13 12.99
N MET A 284 -3.24 20.41 11.91
CA MET A 284 -2.26 19.55 11.23
C MET A 284 -1.04 20.31 10.70
N LYS A 285 -1.14 21.64 10.53
CA LYS A 285 0.00 22.48 10.14
C LYS A 285 0.90 22.83 11.32
N ASP A 286 0.38 22.78 12.55
CA ASP A 286 1.13 23.03 13.77
C ASP A 286 1.81 21.76 14.27
N ARG A 287 3.10 21.62 13.93
CA ARG A 287 3.92 20.47 14.33
C ARG A 287 4.08 20.36 15.84
N HIS A 288 4.11 21.47 16.58
CA HIS A 288 4.27 21.44 18.03
C HIS A 288 3.01 20.89 18.70
N LEU A 289 1.84 21.35 18.26
CA LEU A 289 0.56 20.84 18.76
C LEU A 289 0.40 19.35 18.48
N VAL A 290 0.70 18.91 17.26
CA VAL A 290 0.63 17.49 16.88
C VAL A 290 1.56 16.65 17.76
N THR A 291 2.83 17.05 17.86
CA THR A 291 3.84 16.33 18.67
C THR A 291 3.42 16.26 20.14
N LYS A 292 2.92 17.36 20.71
CA LYS A 292 2.45 17.41 22.09
C LYS A 292 1.30 16.43 22.33
N ARG A 293 0.25 16.45 21.50
CA ARG A 293 -0.90 15.53 21.66
C ARG A 293 -0.49 14.06 21.55
N LEU A 294 0.41 13.74 20.62
CA LEU A 294 0.91 12.36 20.47
C LEU A 294 1.74 11.95 21.69
N LYS A 295 2.60 12.84 22.20
CA LYS A 295 3.39 12.60 23.42
C LYS A 295 2.49 12.39 24.65
N ASP A 296 1.48 13.23 24.84
CA ASP A 296 0.51 13.10 25.93
C ASP A 296 -0.27 11.78 25.87
N HIS A 297 -0.65 11.34 24.66
CA HIS A 297 -1.33 10.05 24.47
C HIS A 297 -0.42 8.86 24.82
N VAL A 298 0.84 8.91 24.39
CA VAL A 298 1.81 7.82 24.57
C VAL A 298 2.33 7.73 26.02
N ASN A 299 2.35 8.85 26.74
CA ASN A 299 2.69 8.89 28.17
C ASN A 299 1.61 8.23 29.03
N ASP A 300 0.35 8.26 28.60
CA ASP A 300 -0.72 7.52 29.24
C ASP A 300 -0.67 6.04 28.87
N LYS A 301 -0.08 5.23 29.75
CA LYS A 301 0.13 3.79 29.54
C LYS A 301 -1.17 2.97 29.56
N THR A 302 -2.31 3.57 29.88
CA THR A 302 -3.62 2.90 29.78
C THR A 302 -4.18 2.93 28.36
N LYS A 303 -3.70 3.86 27.51
CA LYS A 303 -4.19 4.04 26.14
C LYS A 303 -3.58 3.03 25.17
N LEU A 304 -4.37 2.71 24.15
CA LEU A 304 -3.96 1.85 23.04
C LEU A 304 -2.75 2.43 22.29
N PRO A 305 -1.87 1.57 21.73
CA PRO A 305 -0.78 2.03 20.89
C PRO A 305 -1.31 2.87 19.72
N ILE A 306 -0.57 3.92 19.37
CA ILE A 306 -0.91 4.75 18.22
C ILE A 306 -0.48 4.03 16.95
N LEU A 307 -1.34 3.92 15.95
CA LEU A 307 -0.97 3.46 14.61
C LEU A 307 -0.65 4.65 13.70
N ILE A 308 0.56 4.66 13.14
CA ILE A 308 1.05 5.68 12.22
C ILE A 308 1.64 5.02 10.98
N PHE A 309 1.30 5.57 9.81
CA PHE A 309 1.90 5.24 8.53
C PHE A 309 2.83 6.39 8.10
N PRO A 310 4.11 6.39 8.52
CA PRO A 310 4.98 7.55 8.40
C PRO A 310 5.40 7.88 6.97
N GLU A 311 5.09 7.05 5.97
CA GLU A 311 5.24 7.40 4.54
C GLU A 311 4.39 8.63 4.17
N GLY A 312 3.28 8.85 4.87
CA GLY A 312 2.36 9.98 4.63
C GLY A 312 1.57 9.89 3.32
N THR A 313 1.70 8.77 2.59
CA THR A 313 0.88 8.45 1.42
C THR A 313 0.85 6.93 1.20
N CYS A 314 -0.13 6.45 0.43
CA CYS A 314 -0.14 5.06 -0.02
C CYS A 314 0.84 4.89 -1.19
N VAL A 315 1.67 3.86 -1.09
CA VAL A 315 2.71 3.44 -2.03
C VAL A 315 2.40 2.02 -2.50
N ASN A 316 2.79 1.66 -3.71
CA ASN A 316 2.56 0.31 -4.18
C ASN A 316 3.35 -0.72 -3.34
N ASN A 317 2.98 -1.98 -3.48
CA ASN A 317 3.47 -3.07 -2.63
C ASN A 317 4.92 -3.51 -2.94
N THR A 318 5.74 -2.66 -3.57
CA THR A 318 7.10 -3.00 -4.01
C THR A 318 8.21 -2.29 -3.23
N SER A 319 7.89 -1.16 -2.58
CA SER A 319 8.87 -0.29 -1.93
C SER A 319 8.32 0.35 -0.68
N VAL A 320 9.20 0.91 0.15
CA VAL A 320 8.86 1.79 1.27
C VAL A 320 9.48 3.16 1.01
N MET A 321 8.66 4.21 1.06
CA MET A 321 9.14 5.58 0.89
C MET A 321 9.78 6.13 2.17
N MET A 322 10.45 7.27 2.07
CA MET A 322 11.04 7.96 3.22
C MET A 322 9.99 8.19 4.32
N PHE A 323 10.32 7.77 5.53
CA PHE A 323 9.50 8.00 6.71
C PHE A 323 9.63 9.43 7.21
N LYS A 324 8.49 10.06 7.52
CA LYS A 324 8.46 11.38 8.15
C LYS A 324 8.92 11.27 9.61
N LYS A 325 9.89 12.10 9.99
CA LYS A 325 10.51 12.10 11.33
C LYS A 325 9.57 12.42 12.51
N GLY A 326 8.42 13.05 12.28
CA GLY A 326 7.58 13.58 13.38
C GLY A 326 7.10 12.53 14.40
N SER A 327 6.88 11.28 13.99
CA SER A 327 6.54 10.19 14.93
C SER A 327 7.73 9.69 15.76
N PHE A 328 8.95 9.93 15.27
CA PHE A 328 10.21 9.52 15.90
C PHE A 328 10.75 10.58 16.87
N GLU A 329 10.31 11.84 16.75
CA GLU A 329 10.65 12.95 17.67
C GLU A 329 9.95 12.83 19.04
N ILE A 330 8.97 11.93 19.19
CA ILE A 330 8.19 11.77 20.42
C ILE A 330 9.02 11.15 21.56
N GLY A 331 10.05 10.38 21.23
CA GLY A 331 10.92 9.71 22.21
C GLY A 331 10.27 8.51 22.90
N SER A 332 9.37 7.80 22.21
CA SER A 332 8.73 6.58 22.72
C SER A 332 9.17 5.32 21.99
N THR A 333 8.73 4.17 22.51
CA THR A 333 8.94 2.87 21.88
C THR A 333 8.20 2.79 20.55
N ILE A 334 8.95 2.50 19.49
CA ILE A 334 8.40 2.22 18.15
C ILE A 334 8.27 0.71 17.99
N TYR A 335 7.11 0.26 17.53
CA TYR A 335 6.84 -1.12 17.17
C TYR A 335 6.72 -1.18 15.65
N PRO A 336 7.76 -1.61 14.93
CA PRO A 336 7.74 -1.68 13.48
C PRO A 336 6.89 -2.88 13.02
N VAL A 337 6.13 -2.68 11.95
CA VAL A 337 5.32 -3.73 11.33
C VAL A 337 5.51 -3.67 9.82
N ALA A 338 5.88 -4.81 9.24
CA ALA A 338 5.93 -4.96 7.79
C ALA A 338 4.65 -5.63 7.29
N ILE A 339 4.05 -5.07 6.25
CA ILE A 339 2.90 -5.62 5.54
C ILE A 339 3.32 -5.88 4.10
N LYS A 340 3.13 -7.11 3.61
CA LYS A 340 3.34 -7.45 2.20
C LYS A 340 2.10 -8.15 1.66
N TYR A 341 1.49 -7.55 0.66
CA TYR A 341 0.38 -8.15 -0.09
C TYR A 341 0.89 -9.13 -1.14
N ASP A 342 0.08 -10.13 -1.46
CA ASP A 342 0.27 -10.98 -2.62
C ASP A 342 -0.60 -10.42 -3.77
N PRO A 343 0.01 -9.79 -4.78
CA PRO A 343 -0.72 -9.12 -5.85
C PRO A 343 -1.37 -10.11 -6.84
N ASN A 344 -1.05 -11.41 -6.76
CA ASN A 344 -1.55 -12.43 -7.70
C ASN A 344 -3.05 -12.66 -7.60
N VAL A 345 -3.69 -12.35 -6.47
CA VAL A 345 -5.13 -12.54 -6.27
C VAL A 345 -5.89 -11.22 -6.09
N GLY A 346 -5.18 -10.11 -5.94
CA GLY A 346 -5.77 -8.79 -5.82
C GLY A 346 -4.71 -7.72 -5.58
N ASP A 347 -4.87 -6.58 -6.24
CA ASP A 347 -4.02 -5.41 -6.02
C ASP A 347 -4.60 -4.55 -4.89
N ALA A 348 -3.91 -4.53 -3.75
CA ALA A 348 -4.31 -3.74 -2.59
C ALA A 348 -4.04 -2.23 -2.77
N PHE A 349 -3.17 -1.84 -3.70
CA PHE A 349 -2.67 -0.48 -3.79
C PHE A 349 -3.77 0.55 -4.06
N TRP A 350 -3.80 1.60 -3.24
CA TRP A 350 -4.69 2.74 -3.46
C TRP A 350 -3.96 3.94 -4.09
N ASN A 351 -4.21 4.15 -5.38
CA ASN A 351 -3.86 5.41 -6.03
C ASN A 351 -4.96 6.47 -5.78
N SER A 352 -4.79 7.25 -4.73
CA SER A 352 -5.66 8.37 -4.36
C SER A 352 -5.79 9.48 -5.42
N SER A 353 -4.83 9.59 -6.35
CA SER A 353 -4.89 10.56 -7.45
C SER A 353 -5.80 10.10 -8.60
N LYS A 354 -6.05 8.78 -8.70
CA LYS A 354 -6.85 8.16 -9.77
C LYS A 354 -8.23 7.69 -9.29
N TYR A 355 -8.33 7.23 -8.05
CA TYR A 355 -9.53 6.59 -7.52
C TYR A 355 -10.00 7.25 -6.23
N SER A 356 -11.29 7.59 -6.16
CA SER A 356 -11.95 7.92 -4.89
C SER A 356 -11.97 6.69 -3.96
N MET A 357 -12.17 6.92 -2.66
CA MET A 357 -12.28 5.82 -1.68
C MET A 357 -13.38 4.81 -2.06
N VAL A 358 -14.55 5.28 -2.49
CA VAL A 358 -15.66 4.40 -2.88
C VAL A 358 -15.31 3.58 -4.12
N SER A 359 -14.73 4.22 -5.15
CA SER A 359 -14.28 3.53 -6.35
C SER A 359 -13.23 2.47 -6.01
N TYR A 360 -12.26 2.81 -5.15
CA TYR A 360 -11.25 1.89 -4.66
C TYR A 360 -11.86 0.70 -3.90
N LEU A 361 -12.77 0.95 -2.95
CA LEU A 361 -13.44 -0.10 -2.20
C LEU A 361 -14.22 -1.04 -3.13
N LEU A 362 -14.95 -0.52 -4.13
CA LEU A 362 -15.60 -1.35 -5.15
C LEU A 362 -14.60 -2.17 -5.97
N ARG A 363 -13.40 -1.63 -6.25
CA ARG A 363 -12.33 -2.40 -6.89
C ARG A 363 -11.87 -3.56 -6.01
N MET A 364 -11.73 -3.34 -4.71
CA MET A 364 -11.40 -4.40 -3.74
C MET A 364 -12.52 -5.44 -3.64
N MET A 365 -13.79 -5.01 -3.54
CA MET A 365 -14.95 -5.91 -3.47
C MET A 365 -15.10 -6.79 -4.73
N THR A 366 -14.56 -6.35 -5.86
CA THR A 366 -14.57 -7.08 -7.15
C THR A 366 -13.24 -7.76 -7.50
N SER A 367 -12.28 -7.80 -6.57
CA SER A 367 -11.02 -8.58 -6.71
C SER A 367 -11.24 -10.04 -6.31
N TRP A 368 -10.28 -10.95 -6.50
CA TRP A 368 -10.50 -12.35 -6.10
C TRP A 368 -10.39 -12.55 -4.60
N ALA A 369 -9.34 -12.01 -4.00
CA ALA A 369 -9.12 -12.01 -2.56
C ALA A 369 -8.08 -10.95 -2.21
N LEU A 370 -7.87 -10.76 -0.91
CA LEU A 370 -6.75 -10.00 -0.39
C LEU A 370 -5.88 -10.94 0.43
N VAL A 371 -4.67 -11.23 -0.02
CA VAL A 371 -3.76 -12.09 0.73
C VAL A 371 -2.59 -11.23 1.17
N CYS A 372 -2.23 -11.30 2.45
CA CYS A 372 -1.07 -10.59 2.96
C CYS A 372 -0.39 -11.29 4.13
N ASN A 373 0.87 -10.95 4.30
CA ASN A 373 1.66 -11.29 5.46
C ASN A 373 1.89 -10.01 6.28
N VAL A 374 1.77 -10.15 7.60
CA VAL A 374 2.03 -9.09 8.57
C VAL A 374 3.09 -9.61 9.53
N TRP A 375 4.25 -8.96 9.55
CA TRP A 375 5.32 -9.28 10.49
C TRP A 375 5.39 -8.20 11.55
N TYR A 376 5.25 -8.61 12.83
CA TYR A 376 5.56 -7.74 13.96
C TYR A 376 7.05 -7.84 14.27
N LEU A 377 7.79 -6.74 14.09
CA LEU A 377 9.23 -6.70 14.36
C LEU A 377 9.48 -6.35 15.84
N PRO A 378 10.65 -6.73 16.39
CA PRO A 378 11.04 -6.34 17.74
C PRO A 378 10.93 -4.82 17.95
N ALA A 379 10.54 -4.43 19.16
CA ALA A 379 10.42 -3.03 19.52
C ALA A 379 11.77 -2.31 19.38
N MET A 380 11.73 -1.07 18.88
CA MET A 380 12.91 -0.25 18.63
C MET A 380 12.83 1.04 19.45
N HIS A 381 13.98 1.44 19.99
CA HIS A 381 14.18 2.68 20.72
C HIS A 381 15.23 3.50 20.00
N GLN A 382 15.11 4.83 20.07
CA GLN A 382 16.14 5.75 19.59
C GLN A 382 17.42 5.54 20.41
N GLN A 383 18.56 5.43 19.73
CA GLN A 383 19.86 5.30 20.38
C GLN A 383 20.42 6.68 20.78
N GLU A 384 21.36 6.74 21.73
CA GLU A 384 21.91 8.01 22.23
C GLU A 384 22.57 8.86 21.15
N GLU A 385 23.23 8.22 20.18
CA GLU A 385 23.92 8.88 19.06
C GLU A 385 23.03 9.10 17.83
N GLU A 386 21.77 8.69 17.88
CA GLU A 386 20.86 8.68 16.73
C GLU A 386 19.87 9.83 16.83
N ASP A 387 19.76 10.67 15.79
CA ASP A 387 18.69 11.65 15.67
C ASP A 387 17.35 11.02 15.19
N ALA A 388 16.26 11.79 15.21
CA ALA A 388 14.96 11.27 14.81
C ALA A 388 14.88 10.85 13.34
N VAL A 389 15.71 11.41 12.46
CA VAL A 389 15.76 11.07 11.03
C VAL A 389 16.51 9.76 10.83
N GLN A 390 17.65 9.59 11.49
CA GLN A 390 18.43 8.36 11.50
C GLN A 390 17.59 7.21 12.10
N PHE A 391 16.87 7.48 13.19
CA PHE A 391 15.96 6.50 13.80
C PHE A 391 14.83 6.10 12.85
N ALA A 392 14.20 7.07 12.19
CA ALA A 392 13.19 6.80 11.17
C ALA A 392 13.75 5.95 10.02
N LYS A 393 14.98 6.24 9.58
CA LYS A 393 15.67 5.47 8.53
C LYS A 393 15.94 4.03 8.97
N ARG A 394 16.47 3.81 10.17
CA ARG A 394 16.75 2.46 10.70
C ARG A 394 15.46 1.62 10.84
N VAL A 395 14.38 2.22 11.33
CA VAL A 395 13.06 1.56 11.43
C VAL A 395 12.50 1.23 10.04
N LYS A 396 12.58 2.19 9.10
CA LYS A 396 12.18 1.98 7.70
C LYS A 396 12.95 0.82 7.07
N SER A 397 14.28 0.81 7.18
CA SER A 397 15.13 -0.24 6.62
C SER A 397 14.80 -1.62 7.19
N ALA A 398 14.48 -1.71 8.49
CA ALA A 398 14.05 -2.97 9.11
C ALA A 398 12.71 -3.47 8.52
N ILE A 399 11.74 -2.58 8.33
CA ILE A 399 10.44 -2.90 7.69
C ILE A 399 10.64 -3.32 6.24
N ALA A 400 11.44 -2.56 5.48
CA ALA A 400 11.70 -2.83 4.07
C ALA A 400 12.39 -4.19 3.87
N LEU A 401 13.43 -4.47 4.67
CA LEU A 401 14.14 -5.74 4.67
C LEU A 401 13.21 -6.91 4.99
N ARG A 402 12.38 -6.79 6.04
CA ARG A 402 11.47 -7.86 6.45
C ARG A 402 10.36 -8.11 5.43
N GLY A 403 9.85 -7.05 4.81
CA GLY A 403 8.79 -7.13 3.80
C GLY A 403 9.28 -7.51 2.40
N GLY A 404 10.60 -7.57 2.15
CA GLY A 404 11.14 -7.71 0.80
C GLY A 404 10.73 -6.54 -0.09
N LEU A 405 10.88 -5.32 0.43
CA LEU A 405 10.52 -4.07 -0.23
C LEU A 405 11.80 -3.25 -0.49
N VAL A 406 11.82 -2.51 -1.59
CA VAL A 406 12.92 -1.59 -1.90
C VAL A 406 12.88 -0.41 -0.93
N ASP A 407 14.02 -0.12 -0.29
CA ASP A 407 14.18 0.98 0.67
C ASP A 407 14.53 2.29 -0.06
N LEU A 408 13.54 3.14 -0.33
CA LEU A 408 13.71 4.37 -1.09
C LEU A 408 13.99 5.58 -0.18
N GLN A 409 14.92 6.43 -0.61
CA GLN A 409 15.25 7.69 0.10
C GLN A 409 14.29 8.84 -0.25
N TRP A 410 13.35 8.60 -1.17
CA TRP A 410 12.47 9.62 -1.72
C TRP A 410 11.23 9.90 -0.86
N ASP A 411 10.78 11.14 -0.89
CA ASP A 411 9.58 11.59 -0.18
C ASP A 411 8.30 11.22 -0.94
N GLY A 412 7.32 10.64 -0.24
CA GLY A 412 6.01 10.31 -0.82
C GLY A 412 5.23 11.52 -1.38
N GLY A 413 5.60 12.75 -1.01
CA GLY A 413 5.07 14.00 -1.55
C GLY A 413 5.28 14.15 -3.06
N LEU A 414 6.30 13.50 -3.64
CA LEU A 414 6.56 13.49 -5.08
C LEU A 414 5.45 12.84 -5.90
N LYS A 415 4.51 12.12 -5.25
CA LYS A 415 3.26 11.65 -5.87
C LYS A 415 2.40 12.78 -6.44
N ARG A 416 2.47 13.98 -5.86
CA ARG A 416 1.58 15.12 -6.16
C ARG A 416 2.31 16.41 -6.47
N ALA A 417 3.53 16.55 -5.97
CA ALA A 417 4.35 17.73 -6.18
C ALA A 417 5.50 17.41 -7.13
N LYS A 418 5.88 18.40 -7.96
CA LYS A 418 7.14 18.31 -8.70
C LYS A 418 8.31 18.48 -7.73
N VAL A 419 9.48 17.98 -8.13
CA VAL A 419 10.75 18.31 -7.49
C VAL A 419 10.90 19.83 -7.42
N LYS A 420 11.45 20.35 -6.31
CA LYS A 420 11.70 21.79 -6.14
C LYS A 420 12.58 22.32 -7.28
N ASP A 421 12.32 23.54 -7.71
CA ASP A 421 13.03 24.13 -8.86
C ASP A 421 14.53 24.25 -8.62
N LEU A 422 14.97 24.53 -7.39
CA LEU A 422 16.39 24.53 -7.01
C LEU A 422 17.14 23.25 -7.39
N PHE A 423 16.55 22.07 -7.18
CA PHE A 423 17.21 20.81 -7.56
C PHE A 423 17.26 20.61 -9.08
N LYS A 424 16.27 21.15 -9.81
CA LYS A 424 16.30 21.14 -11.27
C LYS A 424 17.37 22.08 -11.79
N GLU A 425 17.46 23.28 -11.22
CA GLU A 425 18.48 24.28 -11.55
C GLU A 425 19.88 23.76 -11.27
N GLU A 426 20.09 23.07 -10.15
CA GLU A 426 21.38 22.43 -9.82
C GLU A 426 21.77 21.38 -10.86
N GLN A 427 20.82 20.52 -11.25
CA GLN A 427 21.06 19.52 -12.29
C GLN A 427 21.30 20.17 -13.67
N GLN A 428 20.53 21.20 -14.03
CA GLN A 428 20.72 21.98 -15.25
C GLN A 428 22.10 22.66 -15.28
N LYS A 429 22.58 23.14 -14.12
CA LYS A 429 23.91 23.73 -14.00
C LYS A 429 25.01 22.70 -14.24
N GLN A 430 24.85 21.47 -13.75
CA GLN A 430 25.76 20.36 -14.04
C GLN A 430 25.78 20.02 -15.55
N TYR A 431 24.61 19.93 -16.19
CA TYR A 431 24.56 19.73 -17.64
C TYR A 431 25.21 20.89 -18.40
N SER A 432 24.98 22.13 -17.96
CA SER A 432 25.56 23.33 -18.57
C SER A 432 27.08 23.35 -18.46
N SER A 433 27.66 22.98 -17.32
CA SER A 433 29.12 22.94 -17.16
C SER A 433 29.76 21.87 -18.05
N MET A 434 29.11 20.71 -18.21
CA MET A 434 29.59 19.66 -19.14
C MET A 434 29.57 20.09 -20.62
N VAL A 435 28.64 20.98 -20.99
CA VAL A 435 28.53 21.52 -22.36
C VAL A 435 29.55 22.62 -22.62
N LEU A 436 29.71 23.55 -21.68
CA LEU A 436 30.60 24.71 -21.84
C LEU A 436 32.08 24.34 -21.65
N GLY A 437 32.39 23.26 -20.92
CA GLY A 437 33.74 22.96 -20.46
C GLY A 437 34.13 23.89 -19.30
N ASP A 438 35.09 23.47 -18.48
CA ASP A 438 35.66 24.35 -17.45
C ASP A 438 36.46 25.46 -18.15
N ASP A 439 35.88 26.66 -18.23
CA ASP A 439 36.53 27.92 -18.64
C ASP A 439 37.59 28.39 -17.62
N SER A 440 38.36 27.46 -17.03
CA SER A 440 39.42 27.76 -16.06
C SER A 440 40.80 27.98 -16.71
N SER A 441 40.92 27.88 -18.04
CA SER A 441 42.20 28.01 -18.76
C SER A 441 42.35 29.28 -19.62
N SER A 442 41.49 30.29 -19.50
CA SER A 442 41.56 31.51 -20.35
C SER A 442 42.09 32.77 -19.65
N HIS A 443 42.69 32.65 -18.45
CA HIS A 443 43.37 33.75 -17.77
C HIS A 443 44.83 33.40 -17.43
N SER A 444 45.61 33.09 -18.45
CA SER A 444 47.07 33.22 -18.42
C SER A 444 47.55 33.38 -19.85
N ASP A 445 47.65 34.63 -20.30
CA ASP A 445 48.74 35.16 -21.12
C ASP A 445 48.61 36.69 -21.24
#